data_AF-A0ABD6D6M5-F1
#
_entry.id   AF-A0ABD6D6M5-F1
#
_cell.length_a   1.000
_cell.length_b   1.000
_cell.length_c   1.000
_cell.angle_alpha   90.00
_cell.angle_beta   90.00
_cell.angle_gamma   90.00
#
_symmetry.space_group_name_H-M   'P 1'
#
loop_
_entity.id
_entity.type
_entity.pdbx_description
1 polymer ?
#
loop_
_entity_poly.entity_id
_entity_poly.type
_entity_poly.pdbx_seq_one_letter_code
_entity_poly.pdbx_strand_id
1 'polypeptide(L)' 'MVDPEQIESAAIPLILGGAVGIAFGRAVLGSTLAGVALGIVLFGLLWWLRNRLVDAV' A
#
# COMPACT_ATOMS: atom_id res chain seq x y z
N MET A 1 -4.87 1.27 22.16
CA MET A 1 -3.73 0.38 21.88
C MET A 1 -4.00 -0.27 20.55
N VAL A 2 -3.03 -0.27 19.63
CA VAL A 2 -3.16 -0.93 18.33
C VAL A 2 -2.76 -2.39 18.53
N ASP A 3 -3.58 -3.33 18.07
CA ASP A 3 -3.25 -4.74 18.16
C ASP A 3 -2.04 -5.06 17.28
N PRO A 4 -1.05 -5.84 17.76
CA PRO A 4 0.12 -6.23 16.97
C PRO A 4 -0.25 -6.86 15.62
N GLU A 5 -1.34 -7.61 15.61
CA GLU A 5 -1.89 -8.26 14.42
C GLU A 5 -2.38 -7.25 13.37
N GLN A 6 -2.94 -6.11 13.77
CA GLN A 6 -3.28 -5.03 12.83
C GLN A 6 -2.02 -4.47 12.16
N ILE A 7 -0.92 -4.33 12.91
CA ILE A 7 0.34 -3.80 12.38
C ILE A 7 0.98 -4.78 11.39
N GLU A 8 1.08 -6.06 11.73
CA GLU A 8 1.56 -7.10 10.80
C GLU A 8 0.72 -7.15 9.53
N SER A 9 -0.59 -7.02 9.68
CA SER A 9 -1.50 -7.06 8.54
C SER A 9 -1.39 -5.85 7.61
N ALA A 10 -0.91 -4.71 8.12
CA ALA A 10 -0.66 -3.50 7.34
C ALA A 10 0.63 -3.57 6.53
N ALA A 11 1.56 -4.43 6.95
CA ALA A 11 2.86 -4.58 6.31
C ALA A 11 2.73 -5.06 4.86
N ILE A 12 1.83 -6.01 4.57
CA ILE A 12 1.63 -6.55 3.22
C ILE A 12 1.12 -5.46 2.23
N PRO A 13 0.02 -4.74 2.51
CA PRO A 13 -0.42 -3.60 1.69
C PRO A 13 0.67 -2.55 1.51
N LEU A 14 1.46 -2.27 2.54
CA LEU A 14 2.49 -1.24 2.51
C LEU A 14 3.64 -1.63 1.60
N ILE A 15 4.14 -2.86 1.74
CA ILE A 15 5.25 -3.37 0.93
C ILE A 15 4.82 -3.45 -0.54
N LEU A 16 3.64 -4.03 -0.81
CA LEU A 16 3.14 -4.15 -2.18
C LEU A 16 2.83 -2.79 -2.79
N GLY A 17 2.04 -1.95 -2.10
CA GLY A 17 1.68 -0.62 -2.57
C GLY A 17 2.91 0.26 -2.79
N GLY A 18 3.82 0.30 -1.82
CA GLY A 18 5.06 1.06 -1.89
C GLY A 18 6.00 0.59 -3.01
N ALA A 19 6.29 -0.70 -3.10
CA ALA A 19 7.18 -1.24 -4.13
C ALA A 19 6.62 -1.02 -5.54
N VAL A 20 5.33 -1.31 -5.75
CA VAL A 20 4.67 -1.12 -7.05
C VAL A 20 4.62 0.36 -7.41
N GLY A 21 4.24 1.23 -6.47
CA GLY A 21 4.18 2.67 -6.69
C GLY A 21 5.52 3.25 -7.08
N ILE A 22 6.59 2.92 -6.35
CA ILE A 22 7.95 3.40 -6.63
C ILE A 22 8.45 2.86 -7.98
N ALA A 23 8.26 1.57 -8.25
CA ALA A 23 8.65 0.96 -9.51
C ALA A 23 7.93 1.62 -10.70
N PHE A 24 6.62 1.83 -10.58
CA PHE A 24 5.81 2.45 -11.63
C PHE A 24 6.16 3.93 -11.82
N GLY A 25 6.32 4.70 -10.74
CA GLY A 25 6.69 6.12 -10.84
C GLY A 25 8.09 6.33 -11.43
N ARG A 26 9.04 5.44 -11.15
CA ARG A 26 10.36 5.47 -11.81
C ARG A 26 10.29 5.03 -13.26
N ALA A 27 9.60 3.92 -13.55
CA ALA A 27 9.58 3.32 -14.89
C ALA A 27 8.74 4.12 -15.90
N VAL A 28 7.61 4.68 -15.47
CA VAL A 28 6.63 5.34 -16.36
C VAL A 28 6.73 6.86 -16.29
N LEU A 29 6.91 7.42 -15.09
CA LEU A 29 6.87 8.87 -14.88
C LEU A 29 8.27 9.49 -14.77
N GLY A 30 9.34 8.68 -14.75
CA GLY A 30 10.71 9.15 -14.57
C GLY A 30 10.95 9.85 -13.22
N SER A 31 10.04 9.71 -12.26
CA SER A 31 10.03 10.48 -11.01
C SER A 31 9.82 9.59 -9.80
N THR A 32 10.84 9.50 -8.96
CA THR A 32 10.77 8.77 -7.68
C THR A 32 9.72 9.39 -6.76
N LEU A 33 9.57 10.72 -6.74
CA LEU A 33 8.58 11.41 -5.90
C LEU A 33 7.16 11.05 -6.31
N ALA A 34 6.88 11.02 -7.63
CA ALA A 34 5.59 10.58 -8.14
C ALA A 34 5.34 9.09 -7.79
N GLY A 35 6.39 8.26 -7.81
CA GLY A 35 6.30 6.87 -7.39
C GLY A 35 5.98 6.69 -5.91
N VAL A 36 6.56 7.52 -5.04
CA VAL A 36 6.22 7.52 -3.60
C VAL A 36 4.76 7.92 -3.39
N ALA A 37 4.29 8.98 -4.07
CA ALA A 37 2.89 9.39 -3.99
C ALA A 37 1.94 8.28 -4.46
N LEU A 38 2.24 7.63 -5.59
CA LEU A 38 1.49 6.47 -6.07
C LEU A 38 1.52 5.30 -5.10
N GLY A 39 2.66 5.06 -4.45
CA GLY A 39 2.80 3.98 -3.48
C GLY A 39 1.94 4.18 -2.24
N ILE A 40 1.84 5.42 -1.76
CA ILE A 40 0.93 5.79 -0.65
C ILE A 40 -0.53 5.57 -1.04
N VAL A 41 -0.91 5.99 -2.26
CA VAL A 41 -2.28 5.78 -2.77
C VAL A 41 -2.61 4.30 -2.89
N LEU A 42 -1.72 3.49 -3.46
CA LEU A 42 -1.89 2.05 -3.59
C LEU A 42 -1.96 1.35 -2.23
N PHE A 43 -1.12 1.77 -1.27
CA PHE A 43 -1.19 1.28 0.10
C PHE A 43 -2.59 1.51 0.70
N GLY A 44 -3.10 2.75 0.64
CA GLY A 44 -4.42 3.08 1.16
C GLY A 44 -5.53 2.27 0.49
N LEU A 45 -5.44 2.05 -0.82
CA LEU A 45 -6.41 1.26 -1.58
C LEU A 45 -6.40 -0.23 -1.16
N LEU A 46 -5.21 -0.82 -1.04
CA LEU A 46 -5.03 -2.22 -0.64
C LEU A 46 -5.43 -2.45 0.82
N TRP A 47 -5.12 -1.49 1.70
CA TRP A 47 -5.54 -1.50 3.09
C TRP A 47 -7.07 -1.44 3.22
N TRP A 48 -7.71 -0.53 2.47
CA TRP A 48 -9.16 -0.42 2.44
C TRP A 48 -9.83 -1.70 1.90
N LEU A 49 -9.30 -2.24 0.81
CA LEU A 49 -9.80 -3.48 0.21
C LEU A 49 -9.66 -4.66 1.18
N ARG A 50 -8.52 -4.76 1.88
CA ARG A 50 -8.30 -5.76 2.93
C ARG A 50 -9.36 -5.66 4.01
N ASN A 51 -9.60 -4.48 4.57
CA ASN A 51 -10.60 -4.33 5.64
C ASN A 51 -11.99 -4.75 5.16
N ARG A 52 -12.37 -4.40 3.92
CA ARG A 52 -13.63 -4.85 3.33
C ARG A 52 -13.73 -6.37 3.14
N LEU A 53 -12.62 -7.03 2.79
CA LEU A 53 -12.58 -8.49 2.65
C LEU A 53 -12.66 -9.18 4.01
N VAL A 54 -11.97 -8.65 5.02
CA VAL A 54 -12.02 -9.18 6.39
C VAL A 54 -13.40 -8.98 7.00
N ASP A 55 -14.05 -7.83 6.78
CA ASP A 55 -15.42 -7.58 7.27
C ASP A 55 -16.48 -8.44 6.55
N ALA A 56 -16.17 -8.99 5.37
CA ALA A 56 -17.09 -9.80 4.57
C ALA A 56 -16.99 -11.31 4.84
N VAL A 57 -16.02 -11.76 5.64
CA VAL A 57 -15.76 -13.15 6.02
C VAL A 57 -16.13 -13.35 7.48
#